data_AF-A0A816AQ73-F1
#
_entry.id   AF-A0A816AQ73-F1
#
_cell.length_a   1.000
_cell.length_b   1.000
_cell.length_c   1.000
_cell.angle_alpha   90.00
_cell.angle_beta   90.00
_cell.angle_gamma   90.00
#
_symmetry.space_group_name_H-M   'P 1'
#
loop_
_entity.id
_entity.type
_entity.pdbx_description
1 polymer ?
#
loop_
_entity_poly.entity_id
_entity_poly.type
_entity_poly.pdbx_seq_one_letter_code
_entity_poly.pdbx_strand_id
1 'polypeptide(L)'
;MIKDQTLEYLAKALNSKDKQTCILSAKSLYLASKTHEFGYDVLIELKEHTENKIHDVAVYSSVAYTQVLAKLSSTEKPIMKSHIEFLPRIYVFEDLQLDEESFADVVNKNILYILRNESKYNIFDDHIFIIFNHILLFESCNQALAIEILYNYSANKYSIPQDTIFALGNAISMPEISYQALRVLSNVIRNRQIVSEKFLLFLADNLSSSHDSQLGDELFELLDIANDNQDMSDEIFYILELERAIITIYSFPSDSNDAISYV
;
A
#
# COMPACT_ATOMS: atom_id res chain seq x y z
N MET A 1 3.74 -4.81 -36.72
CA MET A 1 4.59 -3.91 -35.91
C MET A 1 4.02 -2.51 -36.06
N ILE A 2 3.43 -1.95 -35.01
CA ILE A 2 2.97 -0.56 -35.02
C ILE A 2 4.21 0.33 -34.89
N LYS A 3 4.32 1.39 -35.69
CA LYS A 3 5.44 2.34 -35.60
C LYS A 3 5.14 3.37 -34.51
N ASP A 4 6.17 3.86 -33.80
CA ASP A 4 6.01 4.87 -32.74
C ASP A 4 5.27 6.13 -33.24
N GLN A 5 5.58 6.58 -34.46
CA GLN A 5 4.86 7.67 -35.11
C GLN A 5 3.35 7.43 -35.20
N THR A 6 2.91 6.18 -35.40
CA THR A 6 1.48 5.84 -35.43
C THR A 6 0.83 6.06 -34.07
N LEU A 7 1.52 5.73 -32.98
CA LEU A 7 1.03 5.97 -31.62
C LEU A 7 0.92 7.46 -31.32
N GLU A 8 1.91 8.26 -31.75
CA GLU A 8 1.87 9.72 -31.62
C GLU A 8 0.71 10.34 -32.39
N TYR A 9 0.41 9.87 -33.61
CA TYR A 9 -0.74 10.36 -34.38
C TYR A 9 -2.07 10.00 -33.71
N LEU A 10 -2.18 8.81 -33.14
CA LEU A 10 -3.36 8.42 -32.36
C LEU A 10 -3.49 9.30 -31.11
N ALA A 11 -2.42 9.50 -30.37
CA ALA A 11 -2.42 10.36 -29.18
C ALA A 11 -2.90 11.78 -29.52
N LYS A 12 -2.36 12.39 -30.58
CA LYS A 12 -2.80 13.72 -31.06
C LYS A 12 -4.26 13.75 -31.50
N ALA A 13 -4.78 12.64 -32.05
CA ALA A 13 -6.18 12.56 -32.48
C ALA A 13 -7.17 12.55 -31.30
N LEU A 14 -6.72 12.36 -30.06
CA LEU A 14 -7.56 12.54 -28.86
C LEU A 14 -8.05 13.97 -28.69
N ASN A 15 -7.32 14.95 -29.24
CA ASN A 15 -7.71 16.37 -29.28
C ASN A 15 -8.60 16.75 -30.48
N SER A 16 -9.08 15.77 -31.25
CA SER A 16 -10.00 16.03 -32.35
C SER A 16 -11.27 16.73 -31.88
N LYS A 17 -11.84 17.60 -32.72
CA LYS A 17 -13.18 18.17 -32.47
C LYS A 17 -14.30 17.14 -32.68
N ASP A 18 -14.01 16.07 -33.42
CA ASP A 18 -14.97 15.01 -33.69
C ASP A 18 -14.94 13.93 -32.59
N LYS A 19 -16.07 13.78 -31.90
CA LYS A 19 -16.23 12.82 -30.79
C LYS A 19 -15.86 11.40 -31.21
N GLN A 20 -16.29 10.96 -32.39
CA GLN A 20 -16.05 9.57 -32.84
C GLN A 20 -14.57 9.30 -33.10
N THR A 21 -13.86 10.28 -33.67
CA THR A 21 -12.41 10.23 -33.84
C THR A 21 -11.69 10.08 -32.50
N CYS A 22 -12.08 10.84 -31.47
CA CYS A 22 -11.50 10.71 -30.13
C CYS A 22 -11.69 9.30 -29.56
N ILE A 23 -12.92 8.76 -29.65
CA ILE A 23 -13.26 7.42 -29.13
C ILE A 23 -12.46 6.33 -29.86
N LEU A 24 -12.46 6.36 -31.19
CA LEU A 24 -11.73 5.37 -32.00
C LEU A 24 -10.23 5.42 -31.74
N SER A 25 -9.68 6.62 -31.53
CA SER A 25 -8.28 6.78 -31.19
C SER A 25 -7.94 6.23 -29.81
N ALA A 26 -8.72 6.59 -28.78
CA ALA A 26 -8.54 6.08 -27.41
C ALA A 26 -8.64 4.55 -27.37
N LYS A 27 -9.64 3.98 -28.05
CA LYS A 27 -9.81 2.52 -28.17
C LYS A 27 -8.61 1.86 -28.86
N SER A 28 -8.07 2.50 -29.90
CA SER A 28 -6.91 2.00 -30.63
C SER A 28 -5.63 2.05 -29.77
N LEU A 29 -5.44 3.10 -28.97
CA LEU A 29 -4.36 3.20 -27.99
C LEU A 29 -4.50 2.13 -26.90
N TYR A 30 -5.70 1.88 -26.39
CA TYR A 30 -5.97 0.76 -25.48
C TYR A 30 -5.65 -0.61 -26.10
N LEU A 31 -6.00 -0.85 -27.35
CA LEU A 31 -5.65 -2.12 -28.00
C LEU A 31 -4.14 -2.25 -28.21
N ALA A 32 -3.46 -1.13 -28.55
CA ALA A 32 -2.02 -1.10 -28.70
C ALA A 32 -1.28 -1.30 -27.37
N SER A 33 -1.79 -0.74 -26.26
CA SER A 33 -1.15 -0.82 -24.93
C SER A 33 -1.04 -2.24 -24.43
N LYS A 34 -1.91 -3.15 -24.88
CA LYS A 34 -1.81 -4.58 -24.56
C LYS A 34 -0.51 -5.20 -25.05
N THR A 35 0.03 -4.75 -26.18
CA THR A 35 1.15 -5.43 -26.86
C THR A 35 2.39 -4.57 -27.06
N HIS A 36 2.27 -3.24 -27.04
CA HIS A 36 3.38 -2.32 -27.30
C HIS A 36 3.66 -1.47 -26.06
N GLU A 37 4.92 -1.05 -25.92
CA GLU A 37 5.32 0.01 -25.00
C GLU A 37 5.15 1.36 -25.68
N PHE A 38 4.81 2.40 -24.92
CA PHE A 38 4.71 3.76 -25.46
C PHE A 38 5.85 4.61 -24.92
N GLY A 39 6.31 5.55 -25.75
CA GLY A 39 7.20 6.61 -25.29
C GLY A 39 6.50 7.54 -24.29
N TYR A 40 7.30 8.24 -23.49
CA TYR A 40 6.80 9.18 -22.47
C TYR A 40 5.89 10.27 -23.05
N ASP A 41 6.14 10.76 -24.26
CA ASP A 41 5.30 11.78 -24.89
C ASP A 41 3.85 11.30 -25.10
N VAL A 42 3.68 10.05 -25.53
CA VAL A 42 2.35 9.42 -25.70
C VAL A 42 1.68 9.20 -24.34
N LEU A 43 2.46 8.83 -23.31
CA LEU A 43 1.94 8.69 -21.94
C LEU A 43 1.48 10.03 -21.36
N ILE A 44 2.22 11.11 -21.59
CA ILE A 44 1.84 12.46 -21.16
C ILE A 44 0.52 12.87 -21.83
N GLU A 45 0.37 12.62 -23.13
CA GLU A 45 -0.87 12.90 -23.83
C GLU A 45 -2.03 12.05 -23.25
N LEU A 46 -1.85 10.73 -23.10
CA LEU A 46 -2.86 9.85 -22.51
C LEU A 46 -3.28 10.29 -21.11
N LYS A 47 -2.33 10.75 -20.30
CA LYS A 47 -2.55 11.27 -18.95
C LYS A 47 -3.56 12.42 -18.95
N GLU A 48 -3.49 13.34 -19.92
CA GLU A 48 -4.41 14.48 -20.01
C GLU A 48 -5.85 14.06 -20.35
N HIS A 49 -6.03 12.86 -20.91
CA HIS A 49 -7.33 12.33 -21.34
C HIS A 49 -7.94 11.30 -20.38
N THR A 50 -7.33 10.99 -19.24
CA THR A 50 -7.91 10.06 -18.25
C THR A 50 -9.15 10.64 -17.57
N GLU A 51 -9.26 11.96 -17.49
CA GLU A 51 -10.42 12.69 -16.94
C GLU A 51 -11.27 13.35 -18.06
N ASN A 52 -11.23 12.81 -19.28
CA ASN A 52 -11.93 13.41 -20.42
C ASN A 52 -13.45 13.45 -20.22
N LYS A 53 -14.09 14.53 -20.71
CA LYS A 53 -15.56 14.68 -20.67
C LYS A 53 -16.31 13.62 -21.48
N ILE A 54 -15.65 13.00 -22.46
CA ILE A 54 -16.17 11.85 -23.18
C ILE A 54 -15.80 10.61 -22.39
N HIS A 55 -16.80 9.99 -21.76
CA HIS A 55 -16.64 8.83 -20.87
C HIS A 55 -15.80 7.70 -21.50
N ASP A 56 -16.11 7.30 -22.73
CA ASP A 56 -15.37 6.24 -23.44
C ASP A 56 -13.87 6.56 -23.58
N VAL A 57 -13.56 7.84 -23.84
CA VAL A 57 -12.17 8.31 -23.97
C VAL A 57 -11.49 8.24 -22.61
N ALA A 58 -12.15 8.67 -21.54
CA ALA A 58 -11.63 8.60 -20.18
C ALA A 58 -11.33 7.15 -19.75
N VAL A 59 -12.26 6.22 -19.99
CA VAL A 59 -12.10 4.79 -19.66
C VAL A 59 -10.93 4.19 -20.44
N TYR A 60 -10.95 4.28 -21.78
CA TYR A 60 -9.90 3.68 -22.60
C TYR A 60 -8.52 4.31 -22.34
N SER A 61 -8.45 5.63 -22.10
CA SER A 61 -7.18 6.32 -21.81
C SER A 61 -6.64 5.92 -20.44
N SER A 62 -7.48 5.79 -19.41
CA SER A 62 -7.09 5.35 -18.07
C SER A 62 -6.53 3.93 -18.07
N VAL A 63 -7.19 3.02 -18.79
CA VAL A 63 -6.73 1.63 -18.93
C VAL A 63 -5.43 1.57 -19.74
N ALA A 64 -5.35 2.28 -20.87
CA ALA A 64 -4.14 2.30 -21.70
C ALA A 64 -2.95 2.88 -20.94
N TYR A 65 -3.15 4.02 -20.27
CA TYR A 65 -2.12 4.70 -19.49
C TYR A 65 -1.58 3.80 -18.38
N THR A 66 -2.45 3.22 -17.55
CA THR A 66 -2.02 2.36 -16.44
C THR A 66 -1.37 1.06 -16.92
N GLN A 67 -1.83 0.46 -18.02
CA GLN A 67 -1.19 -0.73 -18.60
C GLN A 67 0.23 -0.46 -19.09
N VAL A 68 0.44 0.65 -19.81
CA VAL A 68 1.78 0.98 -20.29
C VAL A 68 2.68 1.39 -19.14
N LEU A 69 2.18 2.15 -18.18
CA LEU A 69 2.95 2.55 -17.00
C LEU A 69 3.35 1.33 -16.15
N ALA A 70 2.47 0.32 -16.04
CA ALA A 70 2.79 -0.95 -15.40
C ALA A 70 3.96 -1.67 -16.09
N LYS A 71 3.96 -1.72 -17.43
CA LYS A 71 5.09 -2.27 -18.20
C LYS A 71 6.38 -1.52 -17.94
N LEU A 72 6.34 -0.18 -17.95
CA LEU A 72 7.52 0.64 -17.66
C LEU A 72 8.05 0.42 -16.24
N SER A 73 7.16 0.33 -15.24
CA SER A 73 7.54 0.05 -13.85
C SER A 73 8.18 -1.32 -13.63
N SER A 74 7.95 -2.27 -14.55
CA SER A 74 8.57 -3.60 -14.48
C SER A 74 10.03 -3.61 -14.92
N THR A 75 10.51 -2.49 -15.49
CA THR A 75 11.92 -2.33 -15.86
C THR A 75 12.77 -1.98 -14.64
N GLU A 76 14.10 -2.12 -14.74
CA GLU A 76 15.01 -1.75 -13.65
C GLU A 76 15.12 -0.23 -13.41
N LYS A 77 14.47 0.59 -14.24
CA LYS A 77 14.53 2.05 -14.14
C LYS A 77 13.27 2.57 -13.45
N PRO A 78 13.40 3.45 -12.45
CA PRO A 78 12.25 4.08 -11.82
C PRO A 78 11.49 4.93 -12.83
N ILE A 79 10.16 4.86 -12.79
CA ILE A 79 9.33 5.77 -13.58
C ILE A 79 9.39 7.19 -13.02
N MET A 80 9.08 8.18 -13.87
CA MET A 80 9.11 9.58 -13.46
C MET A 80 8.11 9.85 -12.32
N LYS A 81 8.55 10.60 -11.30
CA LYS A 81 7.76 10.97 -10.12
C LYS A 81 6.38 11.56 -10.45
N SER A 82 6.29 12.36 -11.52
CA SER A 82 5.04 12.98 -11.98
C SER A 82 3.97 11.98 -12.46
N HIS A 83 4.36 10.74 -12.79
CA HIS A 83 3.43 9.65 -13.08
C HIS A 83 2.97 8.94 -11.81
N ILE A 84 3.87 8.78 -10.82
CA ILE A 84 3.58 8.21 -9.49
C ILE A 84 2.56 9.08 -8.75
N GLU A 85 2.82 10.39 -8.66
CA GLU A 85 1.94 11.38 -8.00
C GLU A 85 0.55 11.49 -8.67
N PHE A 86 0.40 10.98 -9.90
CA PHE A 86 -0.87 10.99 -10.62
C PHE A 86 -1.72 9.74 -10.37
N LEU A 87 -1.13 8.64 -9.89
CA LEU A 87 -1.84 7.38 -9.66
C LEU A 87 -3.08 7.52 -8.75
N PRO A 88 -3.05 8.31 -7.66
CA PRO A 88 -4.23 8.49 -6.80
C PRO A 88 -5.44 9.07 -7.51
N ARG A 89 -5.24 9.82 -8.60
CA ARG A 89 -6.34 10.42 -9.37
C ARG A 89 -7.01 9.44 -10.32
N ILE A 90 -6.29 8.40 -10.76
CA ILE A 90 -6.82 7.38 -11.67
C ILE A 90 -7.35 6.17 -10.90
N TYR A 91 -6.91 5.96 -9.66
CA TYR A 91 -7.40 4.85 -8.84
C TYR A 91 -8.93 4.91 -8.70
N VAL A 92 -9.59 3.80 -9.01
CA VAL A 92 -11.05 3.73 -9.09
C VAL A 92 -11.60 3.26 -7.76
N PHE A 93 -12.21 4.16 -6.99
CA PHE A 93 -12.83 3.85 -5.69
C PHE A 93 -14.28 3.35 -5.79
N GLU A 94 -14.97 3.67 -6.90
CA GLU A 94 -16.38 3.32 -7.10
C GLU A 94 -16.50 2.38 -8.30
N ASP A 95 -16.77 2.94 -9.48
CA ASP A 95 -17.00 2.17 -10.67
C ASP A 95 -16.41 2.86 -11.91
N LEU A 96 -15.91 2.04 -12.82
CA LEU A 96 -15.38 2.48 -14.11
C LEU A 96 -15.85 1.47 -15.16
N GLN A 97 -17.05 1.68 -15.67
CA GLN A 97 -17.70 0.79 -16.63
C GLN A 97 -17.79 1.41 -18.02
N LEU A 98 -17.71 0.56 -19.03
CA LEU A 98 -18.10 0.90 -20.39
C LEU A 98 -18.98 -0.22 -20.92
N ASP A 99 -20.21 0.14 -21.28
CA ASP A 99 -21.29 -0.81 -21.55
C ASP A 99 -21.49 -1.78 -20.36
N GLU A 100 -21.31 -3.09 -20.57
CA GLU A 100 -21.44 -4.13 -19.53
C GLU A 100 -20.08 -4.57 -18.94
N GLU A 101 -18.96 -3.98 -19.40
CA GLU A 101 -17.61 -4.35 -18.97
C GLU A 101 -17.09 -3.37 -17.91
N SER A 102 -16.70 -3.89 -16.74
CA SER A 102 -16.01 -3.11 -15.70
C SER A 102 -14.50 -3.13 -15.93
N PHE A 103 -13.91 -1.94 -15.93
CA PHE A 103 -12.48 -1.70 -16.09
C PHE A 103 -11.78 -1.32 -14.77
N ALA A 104 -12.55 -1.12 -13.68
CA ALA A 104 -12.03 -0.73 -12.37
C ALA A 104 -10.93 -1.69 -11.89
N ASP A 105 -11.22 -2.99 -11.92
CA ASP A 105 -10.28 -4.06 -11.57
C ASP A 105 -8.97 -3.99 -12.36
N VAL A 106 -9.06 -3.73 -13.66
CA VAL A 106 -7.89 -3.69 -14.55
C VAL A 106 -7.01 -2.50 -14.20
N VAL A 107 -7.63 -1.33 -14.03
CA VAL A 107 -6.92 -0.09 -13.63
C VAL A 107 -6.27 -0.25 -12.26
N ASN A 108 -7.03 -0.68 -11.25
CA ASN A 108 -6.54 -0.79 -9.88
C ASN A 108 -5.43 -1.85 -9.77
N LYS A 109 -5.55 -3.01 -10.43
CA LYS A 109 -4.47 -4.03 -10.48
C LYS A 109 -3.19 -3.48 -11.10
N ASN A 110 -3.29 -2.70 -12.18
CA ASN A 110 -2.11 -2.06 -12.78
C ASN A 110 -1.50 -1.03 -11.83
N ILE A 111 -2.31 -0.20 -11.16
CA ILE A 111 -1.82 0.80 -10.20
C ILE A 111 -1.09 0.12 -9.04
N LEU A 112 -1.66 -0.92 -8.45
CA LEU A 112 -1.01 -1.65 -7.35
C LEU A 112 0.27 -2.35 -7.82
N TYR A 113 0.30 -2.86 -9.05
CA TYR A 113 1.51 -3.40 -9.64
C TYR A 113 2.61 -2.34 -9.81
N ILE A 114 2.25 -1.13 -10.27
CA ILE A 114 3.17 0.00 -10.38
C ILE A 114 3.72 0.37 -9.00
N LEU A 115 2.84 0.58 -8.01
CA LEU A 115 3.23 0.94 -6.64
C LEU A 115 4.14 -0.13 -6.02
N ARG A 116 3.89 -1.41 -6.28
CA ARG A 116 4.75 -2.51 -5.81
C ARG A 116 6.17 -2.40 -6.34
N ASN A 117 6.33 -2.19 -7.64
CA ASN A 117 7.66 -2.08 -8.25
C ASN A 117 8.39 -0.81 -7.80
N GLU A 118 7.65 0.28 -7.65
CA GLU A 118 8.19 1.61 -7.38
C GLU A 118 8.45 1.88 -5.89
N SER A 119 7.88 1.08 -5.00
CA SER A 119 8.07 1.17 -3.54
C SER A 119 9.53 1.12 -3.07
N LYS A 120 10.44 0.60 -3.92
CA LYS A 120 11.87 0.51 -3.62
C LYS A 120 12.67 1.73 -4.07
N TYR A 121 12.15 2.49 -5.03
CA TYR A 121 12.91 3.53 -5.73
C TYR A 121 12.36 4.94 -5.49
N ASN A 122 11.06 5.06 -5.25
CA ASN A 122 10.37 6.34 -5.17
C ASN A 122 9.75 6.55 -3.77
N ILE A 123 9.89 7.78 -3.27
CA ILE A 123 9.13 8.25 -2.10
C ILE A 123 7.72 8.58 -2.56
N PHE A 124 6.72 8.00 -1.88
CA PHE A 124 5.32 8.24 -2.14
C PHE A 124 4.84 9.51 -1.46
N ASP A 125 3.94 10.23 -2.13
CA ASP A 125 3.23 11.35 -1.52
C ASP A 125 2.06 10.87 -0.66
N ASP A 126 1.52 11.77 0.16
CA ASP A 126 0.41 11.47 1.08
C ASP A 126 -0.86 11.00 0.34
N HIS A 127 -1.06 11.39 -0.93
CA HIS A 127 -2.24 11.01 -1.69
C HIS A 127 -2.21 9.54 -2.10
N ILE A 128 -1.04 8.97 -2.35
CA ILE A 128 -0.89 7.52 -2.58
C ILE A 128 -1.36 6.72 -1.36
N PHE A 129 -1.12 7.23 -0.16
CA PHE A 129 -1.54 6.55 1.07
C PHE A 129 -3.06 6.51 1.26
N ILE A 130 -3.82 7.37 0.58
CA ILE A 130 -5.29 7.28 0.52
C ILE A 130 -5.72 5.95 -0.10
N ILE A 131 -5.00 5.46 -1.13
CA ILE A 131 -5.27 4.15 -1.76
C ILE A 131 -5.06 3.03 -0.74
N PHE A 132 -3.94 3.05 -0.02
CA PHE A 132 -3.66 2.02 0.99
C PHE A 132 -4.67 2.06 2.14
N ASN A 133 -5.05 3.25 2.61
CA ASN A 133 -6.07 3.39 3.65
C ASN A 133 -7.40 2.81 3.19
N HIS A 134 -7.82 3.10 1.95
CA HIS A 134 -9.04 2.55 1.39
C HIS A 134 -9.00 1.02 1.35
N ILE A 135 -7.91 0.44 0.82
CA ILE A 135 -7.76 -1.01 0.71
C ILE A 135 -7.76 -1.68 2.09
N LEU A 136 -6.97 -1.16 3.03
CA LEU A 136 -6.85 -1.72 4.38
C LEU A 136 -8.18 -1.69 5.13
N LEU A 137 -9.02 -0.68 4.90
CA LEU A 137 -10.30 -0.51 5.59
C LEU A 137 -11.49 -1.20 4.90
N PHE A 138 -11.49 -1.29 3.57
CA PHE A 138 -12.70 -1.63 2.81
C PHE A 138 -12.52 -2.74 1.76
N GLU A 139 -11.30 -3.04 1.27
CA GLU A 139 -11.09 -4.00 0.18
C GLU A 139 -10.29 -5.25 0.60
N SER A 140 -10.98 -6.24 1.16
CA SER A 140 -10.35 -7.48 1.64
C SER A 140 -9.52 -8.23 0.57
N CYS A 141 -9.92 -8.18 -0.70
CA CYS A 141 -9.23 -8.88 -1.78
C CYS A 141 -7.82 -8.31 -2.10
N ASN A 142 -7.57 -7.04 -1.78
CA ASN A 142 -6.31 -6.36 -2.10
C ASN A 142 -5.43 -6.09 -0.86
N GLN A 143 -5.91 -6.38 0.36
CA GLN A 143 -5.20 -6.11 1.61
C GLN A 143 -3.80 -6.73 1.67
N ALA A 144 -3.66 -8.01 1.31
CA ALA A 144 -2.36 -8.68 1.33
C ALA A 144 -1.33 -8.00 0.39
N LEU A 145 -1.79 -7.55 -0.79
CA LEU A 145 -0.94 -6.84 -1.74
C LEU A 145 -0.57 -5.44 -1.22
N ALA A 146 -1.52 -4.70 -0.65
CA ALA A 146 -1.23 -3.40 -0.03
C ALA A 146 -0.19 -3.51 1.10
N ILE A 147 -0.31 -4.52 1.96
CA ILE A 147 0.65 -4.80 3.04
C ILE A 147 2.02 -5.17 2.46
N GLU A 148 2.08 -5.96 1.40
CA GLU A 148 3.35 -6.28 0.72
C GLU A 148 4.03 -5.03 0.16
N ILE A 149 3.27 -4.11 -0.44
CA ILE A 149 3.80 -2.84 -0.95
C ILE A 149 4.35 -1.98 0.19
N LEU A 150 3.58 -1.83 1.28
CA LEU A 150 4.00 -1.07 2.46
C LEU A 150 5.21 -1.72 3.17
N TYR A 151 5.32 -3.04 3.16
CA TYR A 151 6.48 -3.76 3.66
C TYR A 151 7.73 -3.40 2.84
N ASN A 152 7.66 -3.48 1.51
CA ASN A 152 8.77 -3.11 0.64
C ASN A 152 9.16 -1.63 0.82
N TYR A 153 8.16 -0.75 0.95
CA TYR A 153 8.38 0.69 1.14
C TYR A 153 9.08 1.00 2.47
N SER A 154 8.55 0.46 3.58
CA SER A 154 9.13 0.65 4.93
C SER A 154 10.50 -0.04 5.09
N ALA A 155 10.76 -1.14 4.40
CA ALA A 155 12.08 -1.78 4.39
C ALA A 155 13.18 -0.88 3.79
N ASN A 156 12.81 0.08 2.94
CA ASN A 156 13.71 1.10 2.40
C ASN A 156 13.82 2.35 3.32
N LYS A 157 13.32 2.26 4.56
CA LYS A 157 13.35 3.33 5.56
C LYS A 157 12.52 4.57 5.21
N TYR A 158 11.57 4.43 4.30
CA TYR A 158 10.62 5.48 4.01
C TYR A 158 9.51 5.52 5.06
N SER A 159 9.05 6.74 5.38
CA SER A 159 8.04 6.98 6.40
C SER A 159 6.62 6.70 5.89
N ILE A 160 5.79 6.09 6.74
CA ILE A 160 4.38 5.82 6.46
C ILE A 160 3.50 6.81 7.26
N PRO A 161 2.51 7.49 6.66
CA PRO A 161 1.61 8.40 7.40
C PRO A 161 0.88 7.73 8.57
N GLN A 162 0.59 8.50 9.61
CA GLN A 162 -0.06 7.99 10.83
C GLN A 162 -1.42 7.34 10.56
N ASP A 163 -2.21 7.90 9.64
CA ASP A 163 -3.51 7.34 9.27
C ASP A 163 -3.38 5.94 8.66
N THR A 164 -2.33 5.69 7.87
CA THR A 164 -2.04 4.37 7.31
C THR A 164 -1.52 3.41 8.36
N ILE A 165 -0.71 3.88 9.31
CA ILE A 165 -0.28 3.09 10.47
C ILE A 165 -1.51 2.65 11.28
N PHE A 166 -2.47 3.56 11.50
CA PHE A 166 -3.71 3.23 12.19
C PHE A 166 -4.57 2.24 11.38
N ALA A 167 -4.66 2.41 10.05
CA ALA A 167 -5.36 1.46 9.18
C ALA A 167 -4.71 0.06 9.18
N LEU A 168 -3.38 -0.03 9.25
CA LEU A 168 -2.64 -1.28 9.42
C LEU A 168 -2.99 -1.98 10.73
N GLY A 169 -3.35 -1.23 11.78
CA GLY A 169 -3.83 -1.80 13.04
C GLY A 169 -5.00 -2.76 12.86
N ASN A 170 -5.94 -2.47 11.95
CA ASN A 170 -7.05 -3.37 11.65
C ASN A 170 -6.62 -4.70 11.02
N ALA A 171 -5.49 -4.70 10.30
CA ALA A 171 -4.95 -5.91 9.69
C ALA A 171 -4.27 -6.83 10.73
N ILE A 172 -3.84 -6.31 11.88
CA ILE A 172 -3.28 -7.13 12.98
C ILE A 172 -4.34 -8.10 13.52
N SER A 173 -5.61 -7.66 13.57
CA SER A 173 -6.73 -8.49 14.04
C SER A 173 -7.19 -9.56 13.03
N MET A 174 -6.58 -9.62 11.84
CA MET A 174 -6.93 -10.56 10.77
C MET A 174 -5.87 -11.68 10.67
N PRO A 175 -6.19 -12.94 11.06
CA PRO A 175 -5.20 -14.02 11.15
C PRO A 175 -4.38 -14.26 9.87
N GLU A 176 -4.98 -14.04 8.69
CA GLU A 176 -4.36 -14.32 7.40
C GLU A 176 -3.23 -13.34 7.04
N ILE A 177 -3.27 -12.12 7.58
CA ILE A 177 -2.38 -11.01 7.20
C ILE A 177 -1.72 -10.32 8.40
N SER A 178 -2.04 -10.74 9.64
CA SER A 178 -1.56 -10.13 10.89
C SER A 178 -0.04 -10.03 10.97
N TYR A 179 0.66 -11.15 10.77
CA TYR A 179 2.12 -11.21 10.77
C TYR A 179 2.76 -10.31 9.72
N GLN A 180 2.12 -10.18 8.55
CA GLN A 180 2.65 -9.31 7.49
C GLN A 180 2.48 -7.84 7.88
N ALA A 181 1.34 -7.46 8.46
CA ALA A 181 1.10 -6.12 8.98
C ALA A 181 2.08 -5.77 10.11
N LEU A 182 2.31 -6.69 11.05
CA LEU A 182 3.29 -6.52 12.13
C LEU A 182 4.71 -6.29 11.62
N ARG A 183 5.12 -6.96 10.54
CA ARG A 183 6.42 -6.70 9.91
C ARG A 183 6.52 -5.29 9.32
N VAL A 184 5.44 -4.74 8.77
CA VAL A 184 5.42 -3.34 8.33
C VAL A 184 5.62 -2.40 9.52
N LEU A 185 4.86 -2.62 10.59
CA LEU A 185 4.92 -1.80 11.80
C LEU A 185 6.29 -1.90 12.50
N SER A 186 6.87 -3.10 12.52
CA SER A 186 8.22 -3.35 13.02
C SER A 186 9.25 -2.55 12.22
N ASN A 187 9.15 -2.50 10.90
CA ASN A 187 10.01 -1.64 10.08
C ASN A 187 9.82 -0.16 10.45
N VAL A 188 8.58 0.32 10.53
CA VAL A 188 8.26 1.72 10.89
C VAL A 188 8.94 2.12 12.20
N ILE A 189 8.73 1.33 13.26
CA ILE A 189 9.25 1.63 14.59
C ILE A 189 10.78 1.44 14.64
N ARG A 190 11.34 0.37 14.06
CA ARG A 190 12.80 0.16 14.00
C ARG A 190 13.52 1.24 13.19
N ASN A 191 12.84 1.87 12.23
CA ASN A 191 13.32 3.04 11.51
C ASN A 191 13.25 4.35 12.32
N ARG A 192 12.90 4.25 13.62
CA ARG A 192 12.74 5.37 14.55
C ARG A 192 11.64 6.36 14.15
N GLN A 193 10.69 5.91 13.35
CA GLN A 193 9.54 6.74 13.05
C GLN A 193 8.63 6.79 14.29
N ILE A 194 8.37 8.01 14.76
CA ILE A 194 7.45 8.24 15.86
C ILE A 194 6.04 7.85 15.45
N VAL A 195 5.35 7.10 16.29
CA VAL A 195 3.95 6.69 16.10
C VAL A 195 3.06 7.37 17.13
N SER A 196 1.79 7.59 16.77
CA SER A 196 0.84 8.24 17.68
C SER A 196 0.63 7.44 18.97
N GLU A 197 0.46 8.13 20.09
CA GLU A 197 0.11 7.52 21.39
C GLU A 197 -1.15 6.64 21.28
N LYS A 198 -2.15 7.10 20.52
CA LYS A 198 -3.37 6.33 20.24
C LYS A 198 -3.08 4.96 19.62
N PHE A 199 -2.10 4.89 18.73
CA PHE A 199 -1.72 3.63 18.10
C PHE A 199 -0.94 2.73 19.07
N LEU A 200 -0.09 3.30 19.91
CA LEU A 200 0.61 2.53 20.96
C LEU A 200 -0.35 1.95 21.99
N LEU A 201 -1.34 2.74 22.43
CA LEU A 201 -2.42 2.24 23.30
C LEU A 201 -3.15 1.07 22.64
N PHE A 202 -3.47 1.18 21.35
CA PHE A 202 -4.08 0.08 20.61
C PHE A 202 -3.20 -1.20 20.65
N LEU A 203 -1.88 -1.08 20.50
CA LEU A 203 -0.98 -2.24 20.60
C LEU A 203 -0.93 -2.81 22.02
N ALA A 204 -0.89 -1.95 23.05
CA ALA A 204 -0.87 -2.35 24.44
C ALA A 204 -2.17 -3.07 24.86
N ASP A 205 -3.32 -2.59 24.37
CA ASP A 205 -4.62 -3.24 24.56
C ASP A 205 -4.67 -4.62 23.90
N ASN A 206 -4.15 -4.75 22.67
CA ASN A 206 -4.07 -6.04 21.98
C ASN A 206 -3.10 -7.00 22.67
N LEU A 207 -1.97 -6.52 23.19
CA LEU A 207 -1.03 -7.32 23.97
C LEU A 207 -1.71 -7.90 25.22
N SER A 208 -2.38 -7.03 25.99
CA SER A 208 -3.05 -7.41 27.24
C SER A 208 -4.22 -8.39 27.05
N SER A 209 -4.82 -8.41 25.85
CA SER A 209 -5.99 -9.22 25.53
C SER A 209 -5.70 -10.40 24.61
N SER A 210 -4.48 -10.53 24.07
CA SER A 210 -4.13 -11.60 23.14
C SER A 210 -4.12 -12.96 23.85
N HIS A 211 -4.80 -13.93 23.25
CA HIS A 211 -4.68 -15.35 23.62
C HIS A 211 -3.68 -16.10 22.74
N ASP A 212 -3.18 -15.46 21.68
CA ASP A 212 -2.12 -15.97 20.82
C ASP A 212 -0.78 -15.50 21.39
N SER A 213 -0.01 -16.44 21.95
CA SER A 213 1.28 -16.15 22.56
C SER A 213 2.29 -15.61 21.57
N GLN A 214 2.27 -16.08 20.33
CA GLN A 214 3.23 -15.63 19.31
C GLN A 214 2.91 -14.19 18.88
N LEU A 215 1.63 -13.88 18.70
CA LEU A 215 1.19 -12.49 18.48
C LEU A 215 1.55 -11.60 19.67
N GLY A 216 1.35 -12.09 20.90
CA GLY A 216 1.72 -11.39 22.13
C GLY A 216 3.21 -11.04 22.17
N ASP A 217 4.08 -12.01 21.88
CA ASP A 217 5.53 -11.80 21.83
C ASP A 217 5.92 -10.72 20.81
N GLU A 218 5.32 -10.75 19.61
CA GLU A 218 5.60 -9.74 18.57
C GLU A 218 5.11 -8.33 18.94
N LEU A 219 3.93 -8.22 19.56
CA LEU A 219 3.39 -6.96 20.05
C LEU A 219 4.24 -6.38 21.19
N PHE A 220 4.68 -7.24 22.10
CA PHE A 220 5.57 -6.87 23.18
C PHE A 220 6.90 -6.34 22.65
N GLU A 221 7.57 -7.06 21.74
CA GLU A 221 8.84 -6.61 21.14
C GLU A 221 8.69 -5.24 20.45
N LEU A 222 7.56 -5.05 19.76
CA LEU A 222 7.29 -3.82 19.03
C LEU A 222 7.08 -2.62 19.95
N LEU A 223 6.37 -2.79 21.07
CA LEU A 223 6.22 -1.78 22.12
C LEU A 223 7.55 -1.49 22.84
N ASP A 224 8.36 -2.53 23.08
CA ASP A 224 9.68 -2.42 23.70
C ASP A 224 10.61 -1.53 22.87
N ILE A 225 10.69 -1.79 21.56
CA ILE A 225 11.47 -0.97 20.63
C ILE A 225 10.90 0.45 20.54
N ALA A 226 9.57 0.62 20.58
CA ALA A 226 8.97 1.94 20.56
C ALA A 226 9.35 2.75 21.81
N ASN A 227 9.42 2.12 22.99
CA ASN A 227 9.81 2.77 24.25
C ASN A 227 11.24 3.31 24.20
N ASP A 228 12.13 2.68 23.43
CA ASP A 228 13.49 3.20 23.20
C ASP A 228 13.54 4.39 22.22
N ASN A 229 12.51 4.54 21.39
CA ASN A 229 12.48 5.54 20.32
C ASN A 229 11.67 6.81 20.67
N GLN A 230 10.73 6.71 21.60
CA GLN A 230 9.84 7.80 21.98
C GLN A 230 9.35 7.67 23.42
N ASP A 231 9.01 8.81 24.02
CA ASP A 231 8.39 8.83 25.35
C ASP A 231 7.02 8.15 25.31
N MET A 232 6.77 7.31 26.30
CA MET A 232 5.51 6.58 26.50
C MET A 232 4.66 7.26 27.57
N SER A 233 3.35 7.10 27.48
CA SER A 233 2.48 7.46 28.60
C SER A 233 2.62 6.45 29.73
N ASP A 234 2.33 6.89 30.96
CA ASP A 234 2.43 6.06 32.17
C ASP A 234 1.60 4.76 32.03
N GLU A 235 0.46 4.82 31.33
CA GLU A 235 -0.41 3.66 31.08
C GLU A 235 0.25 2.60 30.20
N ILE A 236 0.80 3.00 29.04
CA ILE A 236 1.50 2.08 28.13
C ILE A 236 2.75 1.51 28.81
N PHE A 237 3.50 2.37 29.48
CA PHE A 237 4.70 1.97 30.20
C PHE A 237 4.39 0.94 31.29
N TYR A 238 3.30 1.14 32.04
CA TYR A 238 2.88 0.18 33.07
C TYR A 238 2.52 -1.20 32.49
N ILE A 239 1.80 -1.25 31.37
CA ILE A 239 1.47 -2.50 30.67
C ILE A 239 2.76 -3.22 30.24
N LEU A 240 3.71 -2.50 29.64
CA LEU A 240 4.97 -3.07 29.18
C LEU A 240 5.81 -3.65 30.34
N GLU A 241 5.88 -2.95 31.48
CA GLU A 241 6.63 -3.41 32.65
C GLU A 241 5.96 -4.63 33.33
N LEU A 242 4.63 -4.71 33.32
CA LEU A 242 3.93 -5.91 33.78
C LEU A 242 4.27 -7.13 32.93
N GLU A 243 4.26 -7.00 31.61
CA GLU A 243 4.63 -8.09 30.70
C GLU A 243 6.10 -8.48 30.85
N ARG A 244 7.02 -7.52 30.99
CA ARG A 244 8.43 -7.79 31.32
C ARG A 244 8.57 -8.61 32.61
N ALA A 245 7.81 -8.27 33.65
CA ALA A 245 7.84 -8.99 34.92
C ALA A 245 7.28 -10.41 34.79
N ILE A 246 6.18 -10.59 34.04
CA ILE A 246 5.59 -11.91 33.73
C ILE A 246 6.62 -12.79 33.04
N ILE A 247 7.22 -12.32 31.94
CA ILE A 247 8.25 -13.05 31.20
C ILE A 247 9.39 -13.44 32.12
N THR A 248 9.87 -12.50 32.95
CA THR A 248 10.95 -12.75 33.91
C THR A 248 10.57 -13.88 34.87
N ILE A 249 9.40 -13.84 35.50
CA ILE A 249 8.93 -14.86 36.45
C ILE A 249 8.85 -16.25 35.80
N TYR A 250 8.32 -16.34 34.59
CA TYR A 250 8.16 -17.62 33.89
C TYR A 250 9.44 -18.13 33.21
N SER A 251 10.42 -17.25 32.97
CA SER A 251 11.74 -17.62 32.44
C SER A 251 12.69 -18.22 33.48
N PHE A 252 12.40 -18.04 34.77
CA PHE A 252 13.08 -18.80 35.82
C PHE A 252 12.55 -20.23 35.83
N PRO A 253 13.37 -21.25 35.52
CA PRO A 253 12.97 -22.61 35.82
C PRO A 253 12.68 -22.69 37.30
N SER A 254 11.59 -23.35 37.67
CA SER A 254 11.27 -23.67 39.06
C SER A 254 12.29 -24.66 39.62
N ASP A 255 13.53 -24.22 39.80
CA ASP A 255 14.55 -24.90 40.61
C ASP A 255 14.24 -24.59 42.07
N SER A 256 13.13 -25.15 42.55
CA SER A 256 12.90 -25.39 43.98
C SER A 256 11.78 -26.40 44.14
N ASN A 257 12.07 -27.65 43.76
CA ASN A 257 11.56 -28.82 44.46
C ASN A 257 12.39 -29.07 45.75
N ASP A 258 12.86 -28.00 46.38
CA ASP A 258 13.32 -28.06 47.75
C ASP A 258 12.07 -28.10 48.61
N ALA A 259 11.82 -29.30 49.10
CA ALA A 259 10.83 -29.62 50.10
C ALA A 259 10.78 -28.54 51.19
N ILE A 260 9.73 -27.72 51.15
CA ILE A 260 9.24 -27.06 52.35
C ILE A 260 8.59 -28.19 53.17
N SER A 261 9.41 -28.90 53.96
CA SER A 261 8.90 -29.73 55.04
C SER A 261 8.38 -28.80 56.12
N TYR A 262 7.06 -28.63 56.19
CA TYR A 262 6.44 -28.31 57.46
C TYR A 262 6.27 -29.61 58.24
N VAL A 263 6.88 -29.61 59.44
CA VAL A 263 6.85 -30.62 60.53
C VAL A 263 7.89 -31.73 60.43
#